data_AF-A0A2V8TSG9-F1
#
_entry.id   AF-A0A2V8TSG9-F1
#
_cell.length_a   1.000
_cell.length_b   1.000
_cell.length_c   1.000
_cell.angle_alpha   90.00
_cell.angle_beta   90.00
_cell.angle_gamma   90.00
#
_symmetry.space_group_name_H-M   'P 1'
#
loop_
_entity.id
_entity.type
_entity.pdbx_description
1 polymer ?
#
loop_
_entity_poly.entity_id
_entity_poly.type
_entity_poly.pdbx_seq_one_letter_code
_entity_poly.pdbx_strand_id
1 'polypeptide(L)' 'VRAGTPLVVLEAMKMEIRLVAPFAGRVKRVTCAPGDVVERGRVLVELEASA' A
#
# COMPACT_ATOMS: atom_id res chain seq x y z
N VAL A 1 4.33 5.17 -9.91
CA VAL A 1 3.58 5.95 -8.90
C VAL A 1 4.42 7.14 -8.45
N ARG A 2 3.78 8.25 -8.07
CA ARG A 2 4.47 9.43 -7.50
C ARG A 2 4.42 9.37 -5.98
N ALA A 3 5.29 10.11 -5.29
CA ALA A 3 5.17 10.29 -3.84
C ALA A 3 3.76 10.82 -3.49
N GLY A 4 3.18 10.31 -2.41
CA GLY A 4 1.82 10.64 -1.96
C GLY A 4 0.69 9.92 -2.72
N THR A 5 0.99 9.13 -3.76
CA THR A 5 -0.05 8.36 -4.48
C THR A 5 -0.63 7.29 -3.55
N PRO A 6 -1.96 7.23 -3.33
CA PRO A 6 -2.58 6.14 -2.57
C PRO A 6 -2.34 4.79 -3.24
N LEU A 7 -1.97 3.78 -2.46
CA LEU A 7 -1.65 2.43 -2.95
C LEU A 7 -2.62 1.39 -2.43
N VAL A 8 -2.92 1.45 -1.14
CA VAL A 8 -3.83 0.51 -0.46
C VAL A 8 -4.75 1.30 0.45
N VAL A 9 -6.02 0.90 0.50
CA VAL A 9 -6.99 1.35 1.49
C VAL A 9 -7.25 0.20 2.44
N LEU A 10 -7.02 0.45 3.73
CA LEU A 10 -7.31 -0.51 4.79
C LEU A 10 -8.59 -0.07 5.51
N GLU A 11 -9.50 -1.01 5.73
CA GLU A 11 -10.64 -0.79 6.60
C GLU A 11 -10.30 -1.31 8.01
N ALA A 12 -10.44 -0.46 9.02
CA ALA A 12 -10.28 -0.82 10.42
C ALA A 12 -11.30 -0.06 11.26
N MET A 13 -12.13 -0.78 12.02
CA MET A 13 -13.09 -0.19 12.97
C MET A 13 -14.00 0.88 12.34
N LYS A 14 -14.56 0.61 11.15
CA LYS A 14 -15.38 1.54 10.35
C LYS A 14 -14.64 2.79 9.85
N MET A 15 -13.31 2.80 9.93
CA MET A 15 -12.46 3.84 9.36
C MET A 15 -11.64 3.30 8.21
N GLU A 16 -11.40 4.15 7.23
CA GLU A 16 -10.48 3.88 6.13
C GLU A 16 -9.13 4.56 6.39
N ILE A 17 -8.05 3.80 6.22
CA ILE A 17 -6.68 4.28 6.31
C ILE A 17 -6.04 4.11 4.93
N ARG A 18 -5.50 5.21 4.39
CA ARG A 18 -4.83 5.19 3.09
C ARG A 18 -3.32 5.06 3.30
N LEU A 19 -2.76 3.98 2.78
CA LEU A 19 -1.31 3.85 2.66
C LEU A 19 -0.87 4.49 1.35
N VAL A 20 -0.01 5.50 1.46
CA VAL A 20 0.49 6.27 0.32
C VAL A 20 1.92 5.90 -0.01
N ALA A 21 2.32 6.08 -1.27
CA ALA A 21 3.70 5.90 -1.70
C ALA A 21 4.60 6.93 -0.99
N PRO A 22 5.63 6.50 -0.25
CA PRO A 22 6.54 7.43 0.44
C PRO A 22 7.45 8.20 -0.53
N PHE A 23 7.69 7.66 -1.72
CA PHE A 23 8.53 8.25 -2.77
C PHE A 23 7.99 7.93 -4.16
N ALA A 24 8.54 8.58 -5.18
CA ALA A 24 8.27 8.24 -6.58
C ALA A 24 8.98 6.93 -6.97
N GLY A 25 8.27 6.04 -7.65
CA GLY A 25 8.81 4.73 -7.96
C GLY A 25 7.85 3.85 -8.75
N ARG A 26 8.20 2.57 -8.89
CA ARG A 26 7.41 1.56 -9.57
C ARG A 26 6.92 0.50 -8.57
N VAL A 27 5.65 0.11 -8.70
CA VAL A 27 5.12 -1.03 -7.94
C VAL A 27 5.71 -2.31 -8.52
N LYS A 28 6.46 -3.06 -7.71
CA LYS A 28 7.03 -4.36 -8.09
C LYS A 28 6.06 -5.50 -7.86
N ARG A 29 5.38 -5.49 -6.72
CA ARG A 29 4.45 -6.54 -6.31
C ARG A 29 3.37 -6.00 -5.40
N VAL A 30 2.18 -6.60 -5.49
CA VAL A 30 1.08 -6.43 -4.54
C VAL A 30 0.80 -7.81 -3.95
N THR A 31 0.80 -7.91 -2.62
CA THR A 31 0.70 -9.17 -1.85
C THR A 31 -0.58 -9.25 -1.03
N CYS A 32 -1.57 -8.44 -1.40
CA CYS A 32 -2.91 -8.42 -0.82
C CYS A 32 -3.98 -8.34 -1.92
N ALA A 33 -5.15 -8.86 -1.63
CA ALA A 33 -6.36 -8.70 -2.43
C ALA A 33 -7.46 -7.94 -1.65
N PRO A 34 -8.44 -7.32 -2.33
CA PRO A 34 -9.61 -6.75 -1.66
C PRO A 34 -10.32 -7.79 -0.79
N GLY A 35 -10.64 -7.43 0.46
CA GLY A 35 -11.27 -8.32 1.43
C GLY A 35 -10.29 -9.17 2.25
N ASP A 36 -8.99 -9.16 1.95
CA ASP A 36 -7.99 -9.83 2.78
C ASP A 36 -7.95 -9.22 4.19
N VAL A 37 -7.96 -10.10 5.20
CA VAL A 37 -7.59 -9.71 6.56
C VAL A 37 -6.06 -9.62 6.62
N VAL A 38 -5.56 -8.46 7.07
CA VAL A 38 -4.12 -8.17 7.16
C VAL A 38 -3.74 -7.81 8.59
N GLU A 39 -2.58 -8.29 9.01
CA GLU A 39 -2.02 -8.01 10.33
C GLU A 39 -0.87 -6.99 10.24
N ARG A 40 -0.54 -6.39 11.39
CA ARG A 40 0.57 -5.43 11.46
C ARG A 40 1.87 -6.12 11.08
N GLY A 41 2.62 -5.50 10.16
CA GLY A 41 3.90 -6.02 9.67
C GLY A 41 3.80 -6.90 8.43
N ARG A 42 2.59 -7.26 7.97
CA ARG A 42 2.43 -7.91 6.66
C ARG A 42 2.81 -6.93 5.55
N VAL A 43 3.69 -7.37 4.65
CA VAL A 43 4.01 -6.62 3.42
C VAL A 43 2.77 -6.66 2.51
N LEU A 44 2.34 -5.49 2.04
CA LEU A 44 1.18 -5.33 1.15
C LEU A 44 1.58 -4.93 -0.27
N VAL A 45 2.59 -4.06 -0.38
CA VAL A 45 3.10 -3.55 -1.66
C VAL A 45 4.61 -3.44 -1.58
N GLU A 46 5.29 -3.97 -2.59
CA GLU A 46 6.71 -3.74 -2.82
C GLU A 46 6.89 -2.60 -3.82
N LEU A 47 7.66 -1.58 -3.44
CA LEU A 47 7.98 -0.42 -4.27
C LEU A 47 9.47 -0.39 -4.55
N GLU A 48 9.82 -0.18 -5.80
CA GLU A 48 11.18 0.15 -6.23
C GLU A 48 11.27 1.65 -6.51
N ALA A 49 12.27 2.33 -5.94
CA ALA A 49 12.53 3.73 -6.23
C ALA A 49 12.96 3.86 -7.70
N SER A 50 12.34 4.79 -8.42
CA SER A 50 12.85 5.25 -9.71
C SER A 50 13.66 6.49 -9.44
N ALA A 51 14.95 6.44 -9.74
CA ALA A 51 15.82 7.61 -9.74
C ALA A 51 15.30 8.68 -10.71
#